data_AF-A0A1H9RWZ1-F1
#
_entry.id   AF-A0A1H9RWZ1-F1
#
_cell.length_a   1.000
_cell.length_b   1.000
_cell.length_c   1.000
_cell.angle_alpha   90.00
_cell.angle_beta   90.00
_cell.angle_gamma   90.00
#
_symmetry.space_group_name_H-M   'P 1'
#
loop_
_entity.id
_entity.type
_entity.pdbx_description
1 polymer ?
#
loop_
_entity_poly.entity_id
_entity_poly.type
_entity_poly.pdbx_seq_one_letter_code
_entity_poly.pdbx_strand_id
1 'polypeptide(L)'
;MGTPHYRLGGDELVGPDDQVWVEVTGWLEPDEVADWVRAGAVVAIDECESWEWGASVTPDVRSRMVDADASARIAKVRDSEVVILAPSLWRHLDGADSRLVVLSEENAKQARDIREMRGDYQHPF
;
A
#
# COMPACT_ATOMS: atom_id res chain seq x y z
N MET A 1 17.48 12.99 -7.73
CA MET A 1 16.39 12.58 -6.83
C MET A 1 16.73 11.20 -6.32
N GLY A 2 16.61 10.96 -5.01
CA GLY A 2 16.93 9.67 -4.41
C GLY A 2 15.92 8.60 -4.81
N THR A 3 16.31 7.32 -4.67
CA THR A 3 15.35 6.23 -4.73
C THR A 3 14.82 5.99 -3.31
N PRO A 4 13.50 6.02 -3.13
CA PRO A 4 12.89 5.71 -1.85
C PRO A 4 13.17 4.28 -1.45
N HIS A 5 13.22 4.05 -0.14
CA HIS A 5 13.64 2.79 0.42
C HIS A 5 13.17 2.67 1.87
N TYR A 6 13.00 1.44 2.32
CA TYR A 6 12.82 1.17 3.74
C TYR A 6 14.16 1.23 4.48
N ARG A 7 14.13 1.75 5.71
CA ARG A 7 15.24 1.68 6.67
C ARG A 7 14.76 1.13 8.01
N LEU A 8 15.70 0.95 8.95
CA LEU A 8 15.45 0.38 10.28
C LEU A 8 14.71 -0.97 10.27
N GLY A 9 14.95 -1.82 9.26
CA GLY A 9 14.33 -3.14 9.17
C GLY A 9 12.90 -3.16 8.62
N GLY A 10 12.42 -2.06 8.03
CA GLY A 10 11.09 -1.97 7.41
C GLY A 10 10.19 -0.91 8.02
N ASP A 11 10.54 -0.41 9.21
CA ASP A 11 9.65 0.43 10.02
C ASP A 11 9.54 1.88 9.52
N GLU A 12 10.52 2.34 8.73
CA GLU A 12 10.55 3.71 8.22
C GLU A 12 10.73 3.71 6.70
N LEU A 13 9.77 4.31 6.00
CA LEU A 13 9.90 4.61 4.59
C LEU A 13 10.57 5.98 4.43
N VAL A 14 11.69 6.02 3.70
CA VAL A 14 12.31 7.28 3.29
C VAL A 14 11.85 7.60 1.88
N GLY A 15 11.20 8.75 1.71
CA GLY A 15 10.72 9.24 0.41
C GLY A 15 11.83 9.66 -0.55
N PRO A 16 11.52 9.92 -1.84
CA PRO A 16 12.48 10.39 -2.83
C PRO A 16 13.03 11.80 -2.56
N ASP A 17 12.40 12.51 -1.62
CA ASP A 17 12.77 13.82 -1.09
C ASP A 17 13.62 13.74 0.21
N ASP A 18 14.12 12.54 0.54
CA ASP A 18 14.88 12.23 1.76
C ASP A 18 14.10 12.47 3.07
N GLN A 19 12.77 12.63 3.00
CA GLN A 19 11.91 12.78 4.18
C GLN A 19 11.47 11.44 4.75
N VAL A 20 11.25 11.39 6.06
CA VAL A 20 10.79 10.19 6.77
C VAL A 20 9.27 10.16 6.78
N TRP A 21 8.72 9.04 6.31
CA TRP A 21 7.30 8.78 6.26
C TRP A 21 6.98 7.70 7.29
N VAL A 22 5.82 7.83 7.92
CA VAL A 22 5.33 6.90 8.94
C VAL A 22 4.06 6.23 8.47
N GLU A 23 3.97 4.91 8.68
CA GLU A 23 2.77 4.15 8.36
C GLU A 23 1.64 4.59 9.28
N VAL A 24 0.51 4.96 8.68
CA VAL A 24 -0.72 5.35 9.38
C VAL A 24 -1.63 4.14 9.54
N THR A 25 -1.62 3.29 8.52
CA THR A 25 -2.31 2.00 8.50
C THR A 25 -1.52 1.08 7.58
N GLY A 26 -1.52 -0.21 7.93
CA GLY A 26 -1.16 -1.27 7.01
C GLY A 26 -2.23 -1.40 5.94
N TRP A 27 -2.80 -2.59 5.83
CA TRP A 27 -3.72 -2.95 4.76
C TRP A 27 -4.91 -1.98 4.56
N LEU A 28 -5.07 -1.46 3.34
CA LEU A 28 -6.25 -0.76 2.85
C LEU A 28 -7.12 -1.64 1.94
N GLU A 29 -8.39 -1.32 1.81
CA GLU A 29 -9.27 -1.91 0.80
C GLU A 29 -9.18 -1.12 -0.54
N PRO A 30 -9.47 -1.75 -1.70
CA PRO A 30 -9.29 -1.10 -3.00
C PRO A 30 -10.11 0.18 -3.23
N ASP A 31 -11.29 0.28 -2.66
CA ASP A 31 -12.13 1.47 -2.67
C ASP A 31 -11.55 2.58 -1.78
N GLU A 32 -11.01 2.24 -0.61
CA GLU A 32 -10.33 3.17 0.28
C GLU A 32 -9.10 3.79 -0.40
N VAL A 33 -8.32 2.98 -1.11
CA VAL A 33 -7.21 3.45 -1.95
C VAL A 33 -7.70 4.46 -2.99
N ALA A 34 -8.82 4.15 -3.65
CA ALA A 34 -9.40 5.04 -4.64
C ALA A 34 -9.90 6.36 -4.02
N ASP A 35 -10.42 6.33 -2.79
CA ASP A 35 -10.81 7.52 -2.05
C ASP A 35 -9.60 8.37 -1.67
N TRP A 36 -8.52 7.75 -1.18
CA TRP A 36 -7.28 8.46 -0.86
C TRP A 36 -6.65 9.14 -2.07
N VAL A 37 -6.62 8.45 -3.22
CA VAL A 37 -6.15 9.03 -4.48
C VAL A 37 -7.02 10.19 -4.91
N ARG A 38 -8.35 10.06 -4.81
CA ARG A 38 -9.29 11.16 -5.08
C ARG A 38 -9.10 12.34 -4.13
N ALA A 39 -8.69 12.08 -2.89
CA ALA A 39 -8.33 13.09 -1.90
C ALA A 39 -6.92 13.70 -2.10
N GLY A 40 -6.21 13.30 -3.15
CA GLY A 40 -4.90 13.85 -3.52
C GLY A 40 -3.69 13.12 -2.95
N ALA A 41 -3.86 11.90 -2.43
CA ALA A 41 -2.72 11.06 -2.05
C ALA A 41 -1.86 10.71 -3.26
N VAL A 42 -0.54 10.64 -3.04
CA VAL A 42 0.41 10.12 -4.02
C VAL A 42 0.36 8.59 -3.95
N VAL A 43 0.58 7.91 -5.06
CA VAL A 43 0.71 6.45 -5.07
C VAL A 43 2.15 6.08 -5.41
N ALA A 44 2.68 5.12 -4.67
CA ALA A 44 3.91 4.44 -4.98
C ALA A 44 3.61 2.96 -5.22
N ILE A 45 4.31 2.34 -6.17
CA ILE A 45 4.31 0.89 -6.38
C ILE A 45 5.67 0.39 -5.94
N ASP A 46 5.67 -0.57 -5.04
CA ASP A 46 6.86 -1.22 -4.49
C ASP A 46 6.94 -2.63 -5.09
N GLU A 47 7.67 -2.73 -6.20
CA GLU A 47 7.96 -4.00 -6.85
C GLU A 47 9.31 -4.52 -6.33
N CYS A 48 9.48 -5.85 -6.25
CA CYS A 48 10.69 -6.49 -5.72
C CYS A 48 12.00 -5.99 -6.34
N GLU A 49 11.96 -5.45 -7.57
CA GLU A 49 13.12 -4.97 -8.32
C GLU A 49 13.20 -3.43 -8.43
N SER A 50 12.12 -2.69 -8.18
CA SER A 50 12.10 -1.22 -8.29
C SER A 50 10.87 -0.54 -7.72
N TRP A 51 11.03 0.75 -7.40
CA TRP A 51 9.94 1.63 -6.99
C TRP A 51 9.44 2.50 -8.13
N GLU A 52 8.12 2.62 -8.28
CA GLU A 52 7.48 3.61 -9.14
C GLU A 52 6.70 4.64 -8.31
N TRP A 53 6.88 5.94 -8.58
CA TRP A 53 6.30 7.03 -7.79
C TRP A 53 5.35 7.90 -8.58
N GLY A 54 4.29 8.37 -7.91
CA GLY A 54 3.22 9.12 -8.57
C GLY A 54 2.46 8.25 -9.57
N ALA A 55 2.46 6.93 -9.37
CA ALA A 55 1.77 6.00 -10.23
C ALA A 55 0.27 6.32 -10.22
N SER A 56 -0.38 6.18 -11.36
CA SER A 56 -1.84 6.21 -11.38
C SER A 56 -2.39 4.86 -10.92
N VAL A 57 -3.48 4.85 -10.16
CA VAL A 57 -4.24 3.61 -9.93
C VAL A 57 -5.01 3.29 -11.21
N THR A 58 -4.30 2.75 -12.19
CA THR A 58 -4.88 2.32 -13.45
C THR A 58 -5.83 1.14 -13.21
N PRO A 59 -6.75 0.85 -14.14
CA PRO A 59 -7.56 -0.36 -14.07
C PRO A 59 -6.74 -1.65 -13.98
N ASP A 60 -5.52 -1.65 -14.53
CA ASP A 60 -4.58 -2.78 -14.45
C ASP A 60 -3.96 -2.92 -13.05
N VAL A 61 -3.52 -1.83 -12.44
CA VAL A 61 -3.06 -1.86 -11.03
C VAL A 61 -4.21 -2.30 -10.12
N ARG A 62 -5.41 -1.77 -10.34
CA ARG A 62 -6.62 -2.12 -9.58
C ARG A 62 -7.02 -3.58 -9.77
N SER A 63 -6.81 -4.18 -10.95
CA SER A 63 -7.17 -5.58 -11.21
C SER A 63 -6.23 -6.57 -10.51
N ARG A 64 -5.01 -6.14 -10.15
CA ARG A 64 -4.01 -6.89 -9.37
C ARG A 64 -4.15 -6.69 -7.86
N MET A 65 -4.92 -5.69 -7.44
CA MET A 65 -5.30 -5.51 -6.04
C MET A 65 -6.39 -6.50 -5.69
N VAL A 66 -6.22 -7.18 -4.57
CA VAL A 66 -7.15 -8.19 -4.12
C VAL A 66 -8.11 -7.56 -3.12
N ASP A 67 -9.42 -7.59 -3.41
CA ASP A 67 -10.44 -7.21 -2.42
C ASP A 67 -10.50 -8.23 -1.26
N ALA A 68 -11.08 -7.83 -0.13
CA ALA A 68 -11.12 -8.66 1.07
C ALA A 68 -11.76 -10.05 0.83
N ASP A 69 -12.74 -10.13 -0.08
CA ASP A 69 -13.46 -11.36 -0.43
C ASP A 69 -12.63 -12.29 -1.35
N ALA A 70 -11.88 -11.72 -2.29
CA ALA A 70 -10.98 -12.41 -3.21
C ALA A 70 -9.71 -12.88 -2.49
N SER A 71 -9.26 -12.20 -1.44
CA SER A 71 -8.09 -12.57 -0.64
C SER A 71 -8.28 -13.93 0.03
N ALA A 72 -9.45 -14.17 0.63
CA ALA A 72 -9.79 -15.46 1.24
C ALA A 72 -9.91 -16.60 0.22
N ARG A 73 -10.23 -16.28 -1.05
CA ARG A 73 -10.34 -17.25 -2.15
C ARG A 73 -8.99 -17.56 -2.77
N ILE A 74 -8.13 -16.56 -2.95
CA ILE A 74 -6.79 -16.67 -3.55
C ILE A 74 -5.81 -17.35 -2.58
N ALA A 75 -5.87 -17.06 -1.27
CA ALA A 75 -5.08 -17.77 -0.25
C ALA A 75 -5.33 -19.29 -0.21
N LYS A 76 -6.43 -19.77 -0.80
CA LYS A 76 -6.77 -21.21 -0.89
C LYS A 76 -6.30 -21.88 -2.17
N VAL A 77 -5.92 -21.12 -3.21
CA VAL A 77 -5.53 -21.67 -4.51
C VAL A 77 -4.02 -21.56 -4.65
N ARG A 78 -3.36 -22.69 -4.84
CA ARG A 78 -1.92 -22.91 -4.64
C ARG A 78 -0.99 -22.32 -5.72
N ASP A 79 -1.48 -21.45 -6.60
CA ASP A 79 -0.73 -20.90 -7.75
C ASP A 79 -0.96 -19.37 -7.87
N SER A 80 -0.24 -18.57 -7.07
CA SER A 80 -0.34 -17.10 -7.04
C SER A 80 0.60 -16.42 -8.05
N GLU A 81 0.73 -16.93 -9.28
CA GLU A 81 1.60 -16.35 -10.33
C GLU A 81 1.07 -15.03 -10.93
N VAL A 82 -0.01 -14.48 -10.38
CA VAL A 82 -0.57 -13.19 -10.80
C VAL A 82 -0.41 -12.24 -9.62
N VAL A 83 0.57 -11.32 -9.76
CA VAL A 83 1.01 -10.33 -8.77
C VAL A 83 -0.15 -9.81 -7.92
N ILE A 84 0.02 -9.88 -6.59
CA ILE A 84 -0.91 -9.33 -5.61
C ILE A 84 -0.30 -8.04 -5.08
N LEU A 85 -0.98 -6.91 -5.33
CA LEU A 85 -0.57 -5.61 -4.79
C LEU A 85 -1.39 -5.29 -3.53
N ALA A 86 -0.73 -5.29 -2.38
CA ALA A 86 -1.32 -4.92 -1.10
C ALA A 86 -1.08 -3.42 -0.81
N PRO A 87 -2.15 -2.66 -0.52
CA PRO A 87 -2.02 -1.24 -0.23
C PRO A 87 -1.74 -0.94 1.26
N SER A 88 -0.79 -0.04 1.54
CA SER A 88 -0.54 0.59 2.84
C SER A 88 -0.59 2.12 2.75
N LEU A 89 -0.96 2.82 3.83
CA LEU A 89 -0.97 4.30 3.88
C LEU A 89 0.17 4.85 4.74
N TRP A 90 0.90 5.80 4.19
CA TRP A 90 1.98 6.51 4.85
C TRP A 90 1.75 8.02 4.87
N ARG A 91 2.34 8.73 5.82
CA ARG A 91 2.33 10.20 5.92
C ARG A 91 3.69 10.76 6.29
N HIS A 92 3.96 12.01 5.93
CA HIS A 92 5.18 12.71 6.39
C HIS A 92 5.19 12.92 7.91
N LEU A 93 6.40 12.93 8.48
CA LEU A 93 6.63 13.26 9.89
C LEU A 93 6.56 14.77 10.17
N ASP A 94 7.00 15.62 9.23
CA ASP A 94 7.22 17.07 9.45
C ASP A 94 6.05 17.97 9.06
N GLY A 95 4.84 17.65 9.55
CA GLY A 95 3.73 18.61 9.62
C GLY A 95 3.00 18.96 8.30
N ALA A 96 3.28 18.26 7.19
CA ALA A 96 2.48 18.33 5.98
C ALA A 96 1.45 17.19 5.93
N ASP A 97 0.19 17.49 5.57
CA ASP A 97 -0.89 16.50 5.35
C ASP A 97 -0.69 15.62 4.09
N SER A 98 0.53 15.54 3.57
CA SER A 98 0.85 14.69 2.42
C SER A 98 0.73 13.22 2.80
N ARG A 99 -0.10 12.50 2.05
CA ARG A 99 -0.39 11.08 2.21
C ARG A 99 0.11 10.30 1.02
N LEU A 100 0.48 9.05 1.28
CA LEU A 100 0.93 8.10 0.28
C LEU A 100 0.25 6.78 0.44
N VAL A 101 -0.22 6.25 -0.67
CA VAL A 101 -0.59 4.84 -0.76
C VAL A 101 0.56 4.09 -1.41
N VAL A 102 1.16 3.15 -0.69
CA VAL A 102 2.13 2.19 -1.26
C VAL A 102 1.37 0.95 -1.67
N LEU A 103 1.54 0.51 -2.91
CA LEU A 103 1.06 -0.75 -3.44
C LEU A 103 2.25 -1.70 -3.53
N SER A 104 2.44 -2.54 -2.50
CA SER A 104 3.55 -3.49 -2.45
C SER A 104 3.13 -4.84 -3.00
N GLU A 105 4.02 -5.49 -3.74
CA GLU A 105 3.85 -6.91 -4.06
C GLU A 105 3.88 -7.74 -2.77
N GLU A 106 2.74 -8.32 -2.38
CA GLU A 106 2.63 -9.12 -1.18
C GLU A 106 1.89 -10.43 -1.42
N ASN A 107 2.24 -11.49 -0.69
CA ASN A 107 1.47 -12.72 -0.72
C ASN A 107 0.08 -12.55 -0.09
N ALA A 108 -0.92 -13.31 -0.58
CA ALA A 108 -2.28 -13.31 0.00
C ALA A 108 -2.25 -13.70 1.49
N LYS A 109 -2.51 -12.73 2.36
CA LYS A 109 -2.60 -12.90 3.83
C LYS A 109 -4.00 -13.37 4.24
N GLN A 110 -4.14 -14.02 5.40
CA GLN A 110 -5.47 -14.45 5.85
C GLN A 110 -6.31 -13.25 6.31
N ALA A 111 -7.64 -13.35 6.27
CA ALA A 111 -8.55 -12.28 6.71
C ALA A 111 -8.37 -11.86 8.19
N ARG A 112 -7.72 -12.70 9.02
CA ARG A 112 -7.32 -12.34 10.38
C ARG A 112 -6.12 -11.40 10.36
N ASP A 113 -5.10 -11.76 9.59
CA ASP A 113 -3.84 -11.01 9.48
C ASP A 113 -4.08 -9.63 8.85
N ILE A 114 -4.98 -9.55 7.85
CA ILE A 114 -5.42 -8.28 7.26
C ILE A 114 -6.02 -7.35 8.32
N ARG A 115 -6.91 -7.88 9.17
CA ARG A 115 -7.51 -7.11 10.27
C ARG A 115 -6.49 -6.69 11.31
N GLU A 116 -5.50 -7.53 11.58
CA GLU A 116 -4.41 -7.22 12.51
C GLU A 116 -3.51 -6.09 11.97
N MET A 117 -3.14 -6.13 10.69
CA MET A 117 -2.32 -5.10 10.04
C MET A 117 -3.05 -3.77 9.83
N ARG A 118 -4.37 -3.81 9.58
CA ARG A 118 -5.20 -2.60 9.51
C ARG A 118 -5.21 -1.86 10.86
N GLY A 119 -5.08 -2.59 11.96
CA GLY A 119 -5.14 -2.02 13.31
C GLY A 119 -6.47 -1.30 13.56
N ASP A 120 -6.39 -0.17 14.26
CA ASP A 120 -7.56 0.63 14.66
C ASP A 120 -7.96 1.68 13.60
N TYR A 121 -7.42 1.59 12.37
CA TYR A 121 -7.69 2.56 11.32
C TYR A 121 -9.17 2.57 10.90
N GLN A 122 -9.74 3.77 10.90
CA GLN A 122 -11.09 4.05 10.40
C GLN A 122 -11.00 4.86 9.12
N HIS A 123 -11.71 4.39 8.09
CA HIS A 123 -11.76 5.08 6.80
C HIS A 123 -12.47 6.43 6.95
N PRO A 124 -11.82 7.55 6.58
CA PRO A 124 -12.35 8.88 6.89
C PRO A 124 -13.31 9.44 5.82
N PHE A 125 -13.69 8.64 4.81
CA PHE A 125 -14.55 9.05 3.70
C PHE A 125 -15.85 8.24 3.62
#